data_AF-A0A2V9XJN0-F1
#
_entry.id   AF-A0A2V9XJN0-F1
#
_cell.length_a   1.000
_cell.length_b   1.000
_cell.length_c   1.000
_cell.angle_alpha   90.00
_cell.angle_beta   90.00
_cell.angle_gamma   90.00
#
_symmetry.space_group_name_H-M   'P 1'
#
loop_
_entity.id
_entity.type
_entity.pdbx_description
1 polymer ?
#
loop_
_entity_poly.entity_id
_entity_poly.type
_entity_poly.pdbx_seq_one_letter_code
_entity_poly.pdbx_strand_id
1 'polypeptide(L)'
;MTIDEELNHLDTQLRRLKIEYEIFFSNPSKRPPADIEWKVLALLRKFSDGGRMNFSQRYRYNEMAQRYAIYSDLWRKKCRIREEGYRRPQDALLSVQ
;
A
#
# COMPACT_ATOMS: atom_id res chain seq x y z
N MET A 1 5.86 -22.19 -8.97
CA MET A 1 5.12 -21.21 -8.15
C MET A 1 3.73 -21.07 -8.73
N THR A 2 2.71 -21.36 -7.94
CA THR A 2 1.30 -21.28 -8.34
C THR A 2 0.79 -19.85 -8.18
N ILE A 3 -0.26 -19.47 -8.93
CA ILE A 3 -0.88 -18.13 -8.80
C ILE A 3 -1.29 -17.84 -7.36
N ASP A 4 -1.80 -18.83 -6.62
CA ASP A 4 -2.19 -18.67 -5.23
C ASP A 4 -1.02 -18.36 -4.30
N GLU A 5 0.14 -19.01 -4.50
CA GLU A 5 1.37 -18.69 -3.77
C GLU A 5 1.83 -17.25 -4.05
N GLU A 6 1.75 -16.82 -5.30
CA GLU A 6 2.16 -15.47 -5.67
C GLU A 6 1.18 -14.40 -5.14
N LEU A 7 -0.12 -14.70 -5.12
CA LEU A 7 -1.14 -13.84 -4.50
C LEU A 7 -0.96 -13.75 -2.98
N ASN A 8 -0.59 -14.85 -2.32
CA ASN A 8 -0.24 -14.84 -0.89
C ASN A 8 1.03 -14.01 -0.62
N HIS A 9 2.00 -14.06 -1.54
CA HIS A 9 3.19 -13.22 -1.46
C HIS A 9 2.82 -11.73 -1.59
N LEU A 10 1.97 -11.36 -2.55
CA LEU A 10 1.46 -10.00 -2.69
C LEU A 10 0.75 -9.52 -1.41
N ASP A 11 -0.13 -10.33 -0.81
CA ASP A 11 -0.82 -9.96 0.44
C ASP A 11 0.18 -9.69 1.57
N THR A 12 1.23 -10.52 1.68
CA THR A 12 2.29 -10.35 2.67
C THR A 12 3.09 -9.07 2.45
N GLN A 13 3.48 -8.78 1.20
CA GLN A 13 4.17 -7.52 0.88
C GLN A 13 3.28 -6.30 1.15
N LEU A 14 1.97 -6.40 0.89
CA LEU A 14 1.01 -5.33 1.15
C LEU A 14 0.82 -5.07 2.66
N ARG A 15 0.78 -6.14 3.47
CA ARG A 15 0.77 -6.01 4.94
C ARG A 15 2.05 -5.36 5.44
N ARG A 16 3.21 -5.76 4.90
CA ARG A 16 4.49 -5.16 5.25
C ARG A 16 4.54 -3.68 4.89
N LEU A 17 4.04 -3.31 3.71
CA LEU A 17 3.95 -1.91 3.26
C LEU A 17 3.17 -1.06 4.25
N LYS A 18 1.99 -1.52 4.67
CA LYS A 18 1.17 -0.83 5.69
C LYS A 18 1.96 -0.60 6.98
N ILE A 19 2.64 -1.63 7.48
CA ILE A 19 3.45 -1.52 8.71
C ILE A 19 4.58 -0.50 8.53
N GLU A 20 5.29 -0.54 7.41
CA GLU A 20 6.36 0.43 7.17
C GLU A 20 5.86 1.87 7.07
N TYR A 21 4.68 2.10 6.49
CA TYR A 21 4.03 3.40 6.49
C TYR A 21 3.75 3.88 7.91
N GLU A 22 3.15 3.04 8.75
CA GLU A 22 2.91 3.39 10.15
C GLU A 22 4.23 3.71 10.88
N ILE A 23 5.27 2.90 10.73
CA ILE A 23 6.57 3.17 11.37
C ILE A 23 7.19 4.49 10.86
N PHE A 24 7.07 4.81 9.57
CA PHE A 24 7.57 6.08 9.03
C PHE A 24 6.87 7.29 9.67
N PHE A 25 5.56 7.19 9.88
CA PHE A 25 4.80 8.27 10.50
C PHE A 25 5.01 8.32 12.02
N SER A 26 5.22 7.19 12.69
CA SER A 26 5.59 7.17 14.11
C SER A 26 7.03 7.60 14.39
N ASN A 27 7.94 7.54 13.40
CA ASN A 27 9.32 7.95 13.55
C ASN A 27 9.76 8.91 12.43
N PRO A 28 9.78 10.23 12.67
CA PRO A 28 10.11 11.23 11.67
C PRO A 28 11.49 11.06 11.03
N SER A 29 12.45 10.46 11.74
CA SER A 29 13.81 10.24 11.24
C SER A 29 13.93 9.05 10.28
N LYS A 30 12.88 8.22 10.18
CA LYS A 30 12.88 7.06 9.30
C LYS A 30 12.67 7.49 7.85
N ARG A 31 13.33 6.80 6.92
CA ARG A 31 13.19 7.03 5.47
C ARG A 31 11.87 6.42 4.95
N PRO A 32 11.29 7.00 3.88
CA PRO A 32 10.16 6.39 3.16
C PRO A 32 10.45 4.95 2.72
N PRO A 33 9.48 4.03 2.76
CA PRO A 33 9.68 2.62 2.39
C PRO A 33 9.58 2.39 0.87
N ALA A 34 10.40 3.10 0.09
CA ALA A 34 10.39 3.07 -1.37
C ALA A 34 10.61 1.65 -1.94
N ASP A 35 11.48 0.86 -1.33
CA ASP A 35 11.77 -0.51 -1.78
C ASP A 35 10.53 -1.43 -1.72
N ILE A 36 9.75 -1.33 -0.63
CA ILE A 36 8.56 -2.16 -0.45
C ILE A 36 7.42 -1.65 -1.33
N GLU A 37 7.25 -0.33 -1.48
CA GLU A 37 6.32 0.23 -2.46
C GLU A 37 6.59 -0.29 -3.86
N TRP A 38 7.86 -0.26 -4.29
CA TRP A 38 8.25 -0.72 -5.62
C TRP A 38 7.95 -2.21 -5.82
N LYS A 39 8.25 -3.05 -4.82
CA LYS A 39 7.94 -4.49 -4.85
C LYS A 39 6.44 -4.75 -4.98
N VAL A 40 5.61 -4.07 -4.19
CA VAL A 40 4.15 -4.21 -4.25
C VAL A 40 3.62 -3.75 -5.61
N LEU A 41 4.10 -2.63 -6.13
CA LEU A 41 3.72 -2.13 -7.46
C LEU A 41 4.10 -3.09 -8.58
N ALA A 42 5.30 -3.66 -8.53
CA ALA A 42 5.76 -4.65 -9.51
C ALA A 42 4.86 -5.90 -9.51
N LEU A 43 4.50 -6.41 -8.32
CA LEU A 43 3.59 -7.54 -8.19
C LEU A 43 2.17 -7.20 -8.68
N LEU A 44 1.64 -6.02 -8.36
CA LEU A 44 0.32 -5.58 -8.81
C LEU A 44 0.24 -5.47 -10.34
N ARG A 45 1.29 -4.92 -10.98
CA ARG A 45 1.40 -4.83 -12.44
C ARG A 45 1.44 -6.21 -13.08
N LYS A 46 2.26 -7.12 -12.54
CA LYS A 46 2.35 -8.51 -13.00
C LYS A 46 0.99 -9.20 -13.09
N PHE A 47 0.11 -9.00 -12.10
CA PHE A 47 -1.24 -9.59 -12.11
C PHE A 47 -2.28 -8.79 -12.92
N SER A 48 -2.05 -7.49 -13.11
CA SER A 48 -2.88 -6.64 -13.97
C SER A 48 -2.76 -7.06 -15.43
N ASP A 49 -1.56 -7.43 -15.88
CA ASP A 49 -1.24 -7.69 -17.29
C ASP A 49 -1.77 -9.06 -17.83
N GLY A 50 -2.84 -9.58 -17.24
CA GLY A 50 -3.65 -10.61 -17.90
C GLY A 50 -3.24 -12.06 -17.66
N GLY A 51 -2.58 -12.37 -16.55
CA GLY A 51 -2.40 -13.77 -16.13
C GLY A 51 -3.76 -14.50 -16.06
N ARG A 52 -3.80 -15.78 -16.50
CA ARG A 52 -4.99 -16.65 -16.43
C ARG A 52 -5.35 -16.95 -14.97
N MET A 53 -5.96 -15.99 -14.30
CA MET A 53 -6.58 -16.16 -12.98
C MET A 53 -7.98 -16.71 -13.15
N ASN A 54 -8.34 -17.66 -12.29
CA ASN A 54 -9.75 -18.04 -12.13
C ASN A 54 -10.54 -16.93 -11.40
N PHE A 55 -11.86 -17.06 -11.33
CA PHE A 55 -12.74 -16.05 -10.71
C PHE A 55 -12.38 -15.73 -9.25
N SER A 56 -12.08 -16.76 -8.45
CA SER A 56 -11.69 -16.60 -7.04
C SER A 56 -10.38 -15.83 -6.89
N GLN A 57 -9.37 -16.19 -7.68
CA GLN A 57 -8.08 -15.50 -7.71
C GLN A 57 -8.22 -14.05 -8.16
N ARG A 58 -9.04 -13.78 -9.18
CA ARG A 58 -9.33 -12.41 -9.65
C ARG A 58 -10.00 -11.57 -8.57
N TYR A 59 -10.97 -12.14 -7.86
CA TYR A 59 -11.65 -11.47 -6.76
C TYR A 59 -10.65 -11.09 -5.64
N ARG A 60 -9.83 -12.05 -5.20
CA ARG A 60 -8.77 -11.82 -4.21
C ARG A 60 -7.78 -10.75 -4.66
N TYR A 61 -7.36 -10.78 -5.93
CA TYR A 61 -6.49 -9.76 -6.52
C TYR A 61 -7.13 -8.36 -6.47
N ASN A 62 -8.38 -8.23 -6.89
CA ASN A 62 -9.07 -6.95 -6.91
C ASN A 62 -9.19 -6.35 -5.51
N GLU A 63 -9.46 -7.18 -4.50
CA GLU A 63 -9.47 -6.75 -3.09
C GLU A 63 -8.10 -6.21 -2.65
N MET A 64 -7.00 -6.90 -3.01
CA MET A 64 -5.63 -6.44 -2.72
C MET A 64 -5.28 -5.14 -3.44
N ALA A 65 -5.67 -5.01 -4.72
CA ALA A 65 -5.46 -3.79 -5.50
C ALA A 65 -6.21 -2.59 -4.90
N GLN A 66 -7.45 -2.79 -4.46
CA GLN A 66 -8.24 -1.76 -3.78
C GLN A 66 -7.60 -1.35 -2.43
N ARG A 67 -7.15 -2.34 -1.63
CA ARG A 67 -6.42 -2.06 -0.38
C ARG A 67 -5.16 -1.24 -0.64
N TYR A 68 -4.38 -1.57 -1.67
CA TYR A 68 -3.21 -0.79 -2.06
C TYR A 68 -3.57 0.65 -2.44
N ALA A 69 -4.63 0.86 -3.24
CA ALA A 69 -5.06 2.19 -3.64
C ALA A 69 -5.38 3.07 -2.41
N ILE A 70 -6.07 2.51 -1.40
CA ILE A 70 -6.37 3.19 -0.15
C ILE A 70 -5.08 3.53 0.62
N TYR A 71 -4.15 2.58 0.76
CA TYR A 71 -2.90 2.82 1.47
C TYR A 71 -2.01 3.87 0.80
N SER A 72 -1.92 3.84 -0.53
CA SER A 72 -1.14 4.84 -1.30
C SER A 72 -1.76 6.23 -1.20
N ASP A 73 -3.08 6.35 -1.23
CA ASP A 73 -3.77 7.64 -1.05
C ASP A 73 -3.56 8.21 0.35
N LEU A 74 -3.71 7.37 1.39
CA LEU A 74 -3.44 7.76 2.78
C LEU A 74 -1.98 8.19 2.97
N TRP A 75 -1.03 7.44 2.41
CA TRP A 75 0.39 7.79 2.43
C TRP A 75 0.63 9.20 1.85
N ARG A 76 0.14 9.47 0.64
CA ARG A 76 0.28 10.78 -0.02
C ARG A 76 -0.35 11.91 0.81
N LYS A 77 -1.53 11.67 1.38
CA LYS A 77 -2.21 12.66 2.24
C LYS A 77 -1.39 12.95 3.50
N LYS A 78 -0.94 11.93 4.22
CA LYS A 78 -0.13 12.10 5.43
C LYS A 78 1.24 12.76 5.12
N CYS A 79 1.88 12.43 4.01
CA CYS A 79 3.11 13.11 3.55
C CYS A 79 2.87 14.61 3.32
N ARG A 80 1.79 14.99 2.63
CA ARG A 80 1.44 16.41 2.44
C ARG A 80 1.22 17.13 3.77
N ILE A 81 0.45 16.52 4.70
CA ILE A 81 0.21 17.11 6.03
C ILE A 81 1.53 17.31 6.80
N ARG A 82 2.46 16.36 6.69
CA ARG A 82 3.78 16.44 7.33
C ARG A 82 4.65 17.57 6.74
N GLU A 83 4.61 17.78 5.43
CA GLU A 83 5.39 18.82 4.74
C GLU A 83 4.78 20.21 4.89
N GLU A 84 3.44 20.30 4.83
CA GLU A 84 2.71 21.57 4.70
C GLU A 84 2.01 22.03 5.98
N GLY A 85 1.93 21.16 7.00
CA GLY A 85 1.11 21.34 8.20
C GLY A 85 -0.38 21.04 7.98
N TYR A 86 -1.16 21.08 9.06
CA TYR A 86 -2.62 20.93 9.00
C TYR A 86 -3.25 22.17 8.33
N ARG A 87 -3.74 22.03 7.10
CA ARG A 87 -4.34 23.14 6.33
C ARG A 87 -5.86 23.09 6.29
N ARG A 88 -6.47 21.93 6.55
CA ARG A 88 -7.93 21.71 6.53
C ARG A 88 -8.38 20.98 7.80
N PRO A 89 -9.63 21.19 8.27
CA PRO A 89 -10.16 20.46 9.43
C PRO A 89 -10.12 18.94 9.26
N GLN A 90 -10.35 18.43 8.05
CA GLN A 90 -10.26 16.99 7.75
C GLN A 90 -8.84 16.40 7.88
N ASP A 91 -7.81 17.23 7.85
CA ASP A 91 -6.42 16.77 8.00
C ASP A 91 -6.16 16.32 9.45
N ALA A 92 -6.87 16.91 10.42
CA ALA A 92 -6.80 16.51 11.82
C ALA A 92 -7.32 15.07 12.06
N LEU A 93 -8.23 14.57 11.21
CA LEU A 93 -8.69 13.17 11.26
C LEU A 93 -7.63 12.18 10.78
N LEU A 94 -6.66 12.66 10.01
CA LEU A 94 -5.51 11.88 9.53
C LEU A 94 -4.29 12.01 10.46
N SER A 95 -4.50 12.64 11.63
CA SER A 95 -3.50 12.92 12.65
C SER A 95 -2.58 11.72 12.84
N VAL A 96 -1.33 11.93 12.44
CA VAL A 96 -0.21 11.13 12.89
C VAL A 96 -0.01 11.47 14.37
N GLN A 97 -0.40 10.56 15.26
CA GLN A 97 -0.11 10.68 16.69
C GLN A 97 1.37 10.52 16.97
#